data_AF-A0A8K0CQ06-F1
#
_entry.id   AF-A0A8K0CQ06-F1
#
_cell.length_a   1.000
_cell.length_b   1.000
_cell.length_c   1.000
_cell.angle_alpha   90.00
_cell.angle_beta   90.00
_cell.angle_gamma   90.00
#
_symmetry.space_group_name_H-M   'P 1'
#
loop_
_entity.id
_entity.type
_entity.pdbx_description
1 polymer ?
#
loop_
_entity_poly.entity_id
_entity_poly.type
_entity_poly.pdbx_seq_one_letter_code
_entity_poly.pdbx_strand_id
1 'polypeptide(L)' 'MKPNTSVIWNYFNEVCANTAKCKLCEKIYSRKEGKTTSLKGHSKSVHPTEYEEFNKLETEKKNA' A
#
# COMPACT_ATOMS: atom_id res chain seq x y z
N MET A 1 14.61 12.05 6.89
CA MET A 1 13.80 10.88 6.48
C MET A 1 12.62 11.42 5.71
N LYS A 2 12.51 11.13 4.40
CA LYS A 2 11.47 11.73 3.54
C LYS A 2 10.12 11.10 3.88
N PRO A 3 9.04 11.86 4.15
CA PRO A 3 7.74 11.26 4.42
C PRO A 3 7.25 10.57 3.14
N ASN A 4 7.17 9.25 3.16
CA ASN A 4 6.61 8.48 2.05
C ASN A 4 5.10 8.71 2.04
N THR A 5 4.66 9.78 1.39
CA THR A 5 3.26 10.22 1.21
C THR A 5 2.44 9.31 0.30
N SER A 6 2.84 8.05 0.10
CA SER A 6 2.08 7.09 -0.69
C SER A 6 0.77 6.76 0.04
N VAL A 7 -0.35 7.04 -0.62
CA VAL A 7 -1.73 6.83 -0.11
C VAL A 7 -1.94 5.38 0.33
N ILE A 8 -1.19 4.43 -0.23
CA ILE A 8 -1.21 3.02 0.16
C ILE A 8 -0.98 2.81 1.67
N TRP A 9 -0.17 3.64 2.35
CA TRP A 9 0.04 3.53 3.80
C TRP A 9 -1.18 3.94 4.64
N ASN A 10 -2.18 4.60 4.05
CA ASN A 10 -3.46 4.80 4.72
C ASN A 10 -4.22 3.48 4.88
N TYR A 11 -4.03 2.55 3.93
CA TYR A 11 -4.71 1.24 3.88
C TYR A 11 -3.82 0.08 4.37
N PHE A 12 -2.52 0.32 4.51
CA PHE A 12 -1.56 -0.65 5.02
C PHE A 12 -0.87 -0.10 6.26
N ASN A 13 -0.87 -0.85 7.35
CA ASN A 13 -0.06 -0.54 8.52
C ASN A 13 1.34 -1.12 8.35
N GLU A 14 2.37 -0.33 8.60
CA GLU A 14 3.70 -0.90 8.82
C GLU A 14 3.72 -1.54 10.22
N VAL A 15 3.94 -2.86 10.28
CA VAL A 15 4.01 -3.58 11.56
C VAL A 15 5.46 -3.70 12.02
N CYS A 16 6.38 -3.94 11.08
CA CYS A 16 7.81 -4.02 11.33
C CYS A 16 8.57 -3.32 10.20
N ALA A 17 9.84 -3.02 10.42
CA ALA A 17 10.73 -2.41 9.40
C ALA A 17 10.72 -3.16 8.05
N ASN A 18 10.42 -4.47 8.06
CA ASN A 18 10.32 -5.33 6.88
C ASN A 18 8.95 -5.96 6.72
N THR A 19 7.89 -5.44 7.33
CA THR A 19 6.58 -6.11 7.32
C THR A 19 5.44 -5.10 7.33
N ALA A 20 4.48 -5.28 6.43
CA ALA A 20 3.27 -4.47 6.35
C ALA A 20 2.03 -5.35 6.51
N LYS A 21 1.04 -4.89 7.27
CA LYS A 21 -0.27 -5.52 7.43
C LYS A 21 -1.31 -4.75 6.63
N CYS A 22 -2.03 -5.46 5.77
CA CYS A 22 -3.19 -4.92 5.08
C CYS A 22 -4.30 -4.65 6.10
N LYS A 23 -4.91 -3.46 6.11
CA LYS A 23 -6.05 -3.18 7.01
C LYS A 23 -7.36 -3.81 6.53
N LEU A 24 -7.44 -4.19 5.25
CA LEU A 24 -8.66 -4.70 4.61
C LEU A 24 -8.88 -6.19 4.87
N CYS A 25 -7.84 -7.00 4.69
CA CYS A 25 -7.89 -8.44 4.94
C CYS A 25 -7.02 -8.89 6.11
N GLU A 26 -6.41 -7.94 6.83
CA GLU A 26 -5.51 -8.21 7.96
C GLU A 26 -4.30 -9.10 7.65
N LYS A 27 -4.02 -9.36 6.37
CA LYS A 27 -2.88 -10.16 5.95
C LYS A 27 -1.58 -9.40 6.14
N ILE A 28 -0.61 -10.13 6.66
CA ILE A 28 0.74 -9.64 6.94
C ILE A 28 1.64 -10.05 5.77
N TYR A 29 2.32 -9.06 5.18
CA TYR A 29 3.22 -9.20 4.06
C TYR A 29 4.64 -8.82 4.46
N SER A 30 5.55 -9.78 4.32
CA SER A 30 6.98 -9.56 4.52
C SER A 30 7.56 -8.84 3.31
N ARG A 31 8.01 -7.61 3.54
CA ARG A 31 8.67 -6.75 2.57
C ARG A 31 10.17 -7.00 2.64
N LYS A 32 10.66 -8.02 1.93
CA LYS A 32 12.10 -8.12 1.64
C LYS A 32 12.43 -6.98 0.65
N GLU A 33 13.35 -6.09 1.03
CA GLU A 33 13.86 -4.95 0.24
C GLU A 33 12.97 -3.71 0.06
N GLY A 34 12.05 -3.37 0.98
CA GLY A 34 11.47 -2.02 0.92
C GLY A 34 10.43 -1.78 -0.21
N LYS A 35 10.11 -2.77 -1.05
CA LYS A 35 9.24 -2.60 -2.23
C LYS A 35 7.74 -2.64 -1.89
N THR A 36 6.99 -1.59 -2.24
CA THR A 36 5.50 -1.52 -2.13
C THR A 36 4.78 -2.26 -3.26
N THR A 37 5.49 -2.66 -4.31
CA THR A 37 4.93 -3.33 -5.49
C THR A 37 4.12 -4.58 -5.14
N SER A 38 4.58 -5.37 -4.15
CA SER A 38 3.85 -6.55 -3.67
C SER A 38 2.54 -6.19 -2.97
N LEU A 39 2.49 -5.07 -2.24
CA LEU A 39 1.25 -4.59 -1.60
C LEU A 39 0.25 -4.12 -2.64
N LYS A 40 0.74 -3.42 -3.66
CA LYS A 40 -0.06 -2.93 -4.80
C LYS A 40 -0.65 -4.09 -5.60
N GLY A 41 0.15 -5.12 -5.91
CA GLY A 41 -0.31 -6.34 -6.57
C GLY A 41 -1.32 -7.13 -5.71
N HIS A 42 -1.08 -7.23 -4.40
CA HIS A 42 -2.03 -7.83 -3.48
C HIS A 42 -3.37 -7.09 -3.49
N SER A 43 -3.38 -5.76 -3.31
CA SER A 43 -4.61 -4.99 -3.38
C SER A 43 -5.29 -5.15 -4.72
N LYS A 44 -4.55 -5.13 -5.85
CA LYS A 44 -5.17 -5.30 -7.17
C LYS A 44 -5.89 -6.64 -7.33
N SER A 45 -5.31 -7.71 -6.79
CA SER A 45 -5.82 -9.07 -6.97
C SER A 45 -6.86 -9.47 -5.92
N VAL A 46 -6.73 -8.97 -4.69
CA VAL A 46 -7.58 -9.36 -3.55
C VAL A 46 -8.63 -8.28 -3.23
N HIS A 47 -8.29 -7.02 -3.45
CA HIS A 47 -9.11 -5.84 -3.14
C HIS A 47 -9.24 -4.92 -4.36
N PRO A 48 -9.76 -5.41 -5.51
CA PRO A 48 -9.81 -4.63 -6.74
C PRO A 48 -10.56 -3.31 -6.57
N THR A 49 -11.65 -3.29 -5.80
CA THR A 49 -12.46 -2.10 -5.52
C THR A 49 -11.66 -1.05 -4.75
N GLU A 50 -11.10 -1.39 -3.59
CA GLU A 50 -10.21 -0.48 -2.86
C GLU A 50 -8.95 -0.12 -3.66
N TYR A 51 -8.49 -1.02 -4.54
CA TYR A 51 -7.37 -0.77 -5.42
C TYR A 51 -7.64 0.39 -6.38
N GLU A 52 -8.79 0.35 -7.05
CA GLU A 52 -9.19 1.40 -7.97
C GLU A 52 -9.32 2.75 -7.26
N GLU A 53 -9.93 2.76 -6.08
CA GLU A 53 -10.09 3.96 -5.26
C GLU A 53 -8.73 4.56 -4.86
N PHE A 54 -7.79 3.75 -4.33
CA PHE A 54 -6.47 4.29 -4.00
C PHE A 54 -5.68 4.69 -5.25
N ASN A 55 -5.82 3.96 -6.37
CA ASN A 55 -5.04 4.23 -7.56
C ASN A 55 -5.43 5.58 -8.17
N LYS A 56 -6.71 5.96 -8.08
CA LYS A 56 -7.19 7.31 -8.39
C LYS A 56 -6.54 8.35 -7.46
N LEU A 57 -6.57 8.12 -6.14
CA LEU A 57 -5.98 9.03 -5.14
C LEU A 57 -4.45 9.19 -5.26
N GLU A 58 -3.72 8.13 -5.60
CA GLU A 58 -2.27 8.18 -5.85
C GLU A 58 -1.93 8.97 -7.12
N THR A 59 -2.79 8.89 -8.15
CA THR A 59 -2.57 9.57 -9.43
C THR A 59 -2.76 11.08 -9.29
N GLU A 60 -3.73 11.51 -8.49
CA GLU A 60 -4.03 12.92 -8.24
C GLU A 60 -2.91 13.63 -7.46
N LYS A 61 -2.27 12.96 -6.49
CA LYS A 61 -1.17 13.53 -5.69
C LYS A 61 0.18 13.66 -6.40
N LYS A 62 0.36 13.02 -7.56
CA LYS A 62 1.63 13.10 -8.31
C LYS A 62 1.66 14.29 -9.28
N ASN A 63 0.55 15.02 -9.41
CA ASN A 63 0.38 16.13 -10.36
C ASN A 63 0.15 17.49 -9.66
N ALA A 64 0.56 17.62 -8.39
CA ALA A 64 0.50 18.86 -7.62
C ALA A 64 1.91 19.29 -7.18
#